data_AF-A0A9P9NU83-F1
#
_entry.id   AF-A0A9P9NU83-F1
#
_cell.length_a   1.000
_cell.length_b   1.000
_cell.length_c   1.000
_cell.angle_alpha   90.00
_cell.angle_beta   90.00
_cell.angle_gamma   90.00
#
_symmetry.space_group_name_H-M   'P 1'
#
loop_
_entity.id
_entity.type
_entity.pdbx_description
1 polymer ?
#
loop_
_entity_poly.entity_id
_entity_poly.type
_entity_poly.pdbx_seq_one_letter_code
_entity_poly.pdbx_strand_id
1 'polypeptide(L)'
;SAPPPHQDSTKKRKRKDKESPHILHQCTFRKPSWTYLRLCLVTPGTASLAPTSSTAQSSTATTPTDKPAPIQAERSTSNIDPLTVATLLSHPLSSYLGTTGAAIPIDILKTSGREVWVRIPRQDARGFRASLSGWVGSCGG
;
A
#
# COMPACT_ATOMS: atom_id res chain seq x y z
N SER A 1 20.48 35.52 -64.30
CA SER A 1 21.31 36.17 -63.26
C SER A 1 20.54 37.30 -62.63
N ALA A 2 20.50 37.31 -61.29
CA ALA A 2 19.62 38.11 -60.45
C ALA A 2 20.10 39.57 -60.23
N PRO A 3 19.18 40.52 -59.94
CA PRO A 3 19.47 41.84 -59.36
C PRO A 3 19.51 41.83 -57.80
N PRO A 4 19.93 42.93 -57.13
CA PRO A 4 20.86 42.95 -55.98
C PRO A 4 20.16 43.11 -54.58
N PRO A 5 20.91 43.34 -53.46
CA PRO A 5 20.45 43.03 -52.10
C PRO A 5 19.67 44.16 -51.42
N HIS A 6 18.80 43.81 -50.47
CA HIS A 6 18.22 44.75 -49.50
C HIS A 6 18.16 44.13 -48.09
N GLN A 7 18.89 44.75 -47.16
CA GLN A 7 18.56 44.74 -45.74
C GLN A 7 17.39 45.70 -45.53
N ASP A 8 16.38 45.31 -44.75
CA ASP A 8 15.86 46.22 -43.72
C ASP A 8 15.02 45.55 -42.64
N SER A 9 15.10 46.13 -41.46
CA SER A 9 14.47 45.72 -40.21
C SER A 9 12.99 46.13 -40.13
N THR A 10 12.17 45.45 -39.32
CA THR A 10 11.32 46.06 -38.25
C THR A 10 10.10 45.21 -37.77
N LYS A 11 9.85 45.36 -36.45
CA LYS A 11 8.55 45.37 -35.72
C LYS A 11 7.95 44.06 -35.16
N LYS A 12 8.25 43.89 -33.87
CA LYS A 12 7.48 43.22 -32.80
C LYS A 12 5.96 43.23 -33.00
N ARG A 13 5.32 42.05 -32.88
CA ARG A 13 3.95 41.92 -32.35
C ARG A 13 4.02 41.18 -31.02
N LYS A 14 3.85 41.95 -29.94
CA LYS A 14 3.72 41.47 -28.56
C LYS A 14 2.30 40.94 -28.37
N ARG A 15 2.14 39.61 -28.25
CA ARG A 15 0.89 39.03 -27.74
C ARG A 15 0.90 39.12 -26.22
N LYS A 16 -0.08 39.83 -25.67
CA LYS A 16 -0.35 39.91 -24.24
C LYS A 16 -1.21 38.71 -23.87
N ASP A 17 -0.58 37.62 -23.46
CA ASP A 17 -1.31 36.51 -22.88
C ASP A 17 -1.58 36.80 -21.41
N LYS A 18 -2.88 36.73 -21.09
CA LYS A 18 -3.45 37.01 -19.79
C LYS A 18 -2.90 36.01 -18.79
N GLU A 19 -2.36 36.57 -17.72
CA GLU A 19 -1.97 35.89 -16.50
C GLU A 19 -3.16 35.10 -15.94
N SER A 20 -3.17 33.78 -16.16
CA SER A 20 -3.79 32.90 -15.17
C SER A 20 -2.87 32.93 -13.94
N PRO A 21 -3.36 33.22 -12.73
CA PRO A 21 -2.52 33.13 -11.55
C PRO A 21 -1.95 31.73 -11.53
N HIS A 22 -0.64 31.62 -11.73
CA HIS A 22 0.07 30.35 -11.65
C HIS A 22 -0.05 29.93 -10.20
N ILE A 23 -1.11 29.18 -9.88
CA ILE A 23 -1.35 28.64 -8.56
C ILE A 23 -0.15 27.71 -8.29
N LEU A 24 0.85 28.29 -7.64
CA LEU A 24 2.02 27.60 -7.15
C LEU A 24 1.67 26.96 -5.81
N HIS A 25 0.56 26.21 -5.78
CA HIS A 25 0.34 25.23 -4.72
C HIS A 25 1.06 23.93 -5.07
N GLN A 26 2.28 24.02 -5.62
CA GLN A 26 3.21 22.91 -5.66
C GLN A 26 3.83 22.76 -4.27
N CYS A 27 3.03 22.30 -3.31
CA CYS A 27 3.57 21.67 -2.12
C CYS A 27 4.36 20.45 -2.61
N THR A 28 5.69 20.51 -2.59
CA THR A 28 6.59 19.41 -3.01
C THR A 28 6.64 18.28 -1.97
N PHE A 29 5.52 18.02 -1.31
CA PHE A 29 5.24 16.87 -0.44
C PHE A 29 4.19 15.92 -1.08
N ARG A 30 3.92 16.06 -2.39
CA ARG A 30 2.67 15.60 -3.05
C ARG A 30 2.72 14.25 -3.78
N LYS A 31 3.83 13.52 -3.80
CA LYS A 31 3.87 12.13 -4.32
C LYS A 31 4.54 11.20 -3.30
N PRO A 32 3.80 10.64 -2.33
CA PRO A 32 4.36 9.58 -1.50
C PRO A 32 4.84 8.45 -2.42
N SER A 33 6.09 8.02 -2.27
CA SER A 33 6.68 6.91 -3.04
C SER A 33 6.01 5.58 -2.71
N TRP A 34 5.39 5.49 -1.52
CA TRP A 34 4.72 4.30 -1.00
C TRP A 34 3.21 4.52 -0.87
N THR A 35 2.46 3.46 -1.16
CA THR A 35 1.03 3.33 -0.90
C THR A 35 0.83 2.32 0.21
N TYR A 36 -0.03 2.66 1.18
CA TYR A 36 -0.38 1.79 2.29
C TYR A 36 -1.75 1.20 2.05
N LEU A 37 -1.86 -0.12 2.19
CA LEU A 37 -3.10 -0.86 1.98
C LEU A 37 -3.40 -1.72 3.20
N ARG A 38 -4.67 -1.76 3.59
CA ARG A 38 -5.19 -2.69 4.59
C ARG A 38 -5.95 -3.78 3.86
N LEU A 39 -5.55 -5.03 4.07
CA LEU A 39 -6.13 -6.23 3.49
C LEU A 39 -6.80 -7.04 4.59
N CYS A 40 -7.88 -7.73 4.25
CA CYS A 40 -8.55 -8.66 5.14
C CYS A 40 -8.71 -10.00 4.43
N LEU A 41 -8.27 -11.09 5.07
CA LEU A 41 -8.46 -12.43 4.55
C LEU A 41 -9.89 -12.89 4.84
N VAL A 42 -10.68 -13.07 3.78
CA VAL A 42 -12.05 -13.58 3.85
C VAL A 42 -12.06 -15.04 3.42
N THR A 43 -12.45 -15.94 4.33
CA THR A 43 -12.68 -17.35 4.01
C THR A 43 -14.13 -17.70 4.35
N PRO A 44 -14.90 -18.30 3.42
CA PRO A 44 -16.26 -18.75 3.71
C PRO A 44 -16.26 -19.71 4.91
N GLY A 45 -17.19 -19.53 5.85
CA GLY A 45 -17.25 -20.27 7.12
C GLY A 45 -16.55 -19.60 8.31
N THR A 46 -15.72 -18.57 8.10
CA THR A 46 -15.04 -17.83 9.18
C THR A 46 -15.44 -16.36 9.28
N ALA A 47 -16.31 -15.89 8.37
CA ALA A 47 -16.78 -14.51 8.31
C ALA A 47 -17.57 -14.04 9.56
N SER A 48 -18.04 -14.96 10.40
CA SER A 48 -18.80 -14.65 11.62
C SER A 48 -17.94 -14.38 12.86
N LEU A 49 -16.63 -14.60 12.82
CA LEU A 49 -15.75 -14.28 13.94
C LEU A 49 -15.42 -12.78 13.87
N ALA A 50 -16.21 -11.98 14.59
CA ALA A 50 -16.08 -10.53 14.63
C ALA A 50 -14.63 -10.10 14.96
N PRO A 51 -14.10 -9.05 14.32
CA PRO A 51 -12.84 -8.46 14.72
C PRO A 51 -13.04 -7.78 16.08
N THR A 52 -12.63 -8.43 17.17
CA THR A 52 -12.54 -7.77 18.48
C THR A 52 -11.36 -6.81 18.42
N SER A 53 -11.61 -5.59 17.96
CA SER A 53 -10.72 -4.45 18.19
C SER A 53 -10.73 -4.13 19.69
N SER A 54 -9.86 -4.78 20.45
CA SER A 54 -9.70 -4.52 21.88
C SER A 54 -9.07 -3.14 22.08
N THR A 55 -9.91 -2.14 22.32
CA THR A 55 -9.53 -0.86 22.93
C THR A 55 -9.68 -0.96 24.44
N ALA A 56 -8.63 -0.51 25.14
CA ALA A 56 -8.50 -0.25 26.58
C ALA A 56 -8.39 -1.47 27.52
N GLN A 57 -7.26 -1.57 28.24
CA GLN A 57 -7.24 -1.27 29.69
C GLN A 57 -5.80 -1.31 30.23
N SER A 58 -5.37 -0.15 30.75
CA SER A 58 -4.28 0.00 31.70
C SER A 58 -4.61 -0.74 32.98
N SER A 59 -3.69 -1.57 33.49
CA SER A 59 -3.64 -1.95 34.90
C SER A 59 -2.19 -2.18 35.32
N THR A 60 -1.77 -1.37 36.28
CA THR A 60 -0.52 -1.36 37.03
C THR A 60 -0.18 -2.72 37.64
N ALA A 61 1.07 -3.17 37.49
CA ALA A 61 1.59 -4.37 38.17
C ALA A 61 2.62 -3.98 39.23
N THR A 62 2.24 -4.12 40.50
CA THR A 62 3.16 -4.25 41.64
C THR A 62 3.48 -5.74 41.82
N THR A 63 4.76 -6.06 41.99
CA THR A 63 5.41 -7.36 42.29
C THR A 63 4.91 -7.97 43.63
N PRO A 64 5.43 -9.11 44.14
CA PRO A 64 5.92 -10.40 43.59
C PRO A 64 5.19 -11.61 44.26
N THR A 65 5.27 -12.86 43.77
CA THR A 65 5.29 -14.14 44.58
C THR A 65 5.25 -15.36 43.64
N ASP A 66 6.42 -15.99 43.54
CA ASP A 66 6.69 -17.44 43.55
C ASP A 66 5.59 -18.43 43.07
N LYS A 67 5.65 -18.79 41.78
CA LYS A 67 5.23 -20.09 41.21
C LYS A 67 5.69 -20.15 39.74
N PRO A 68 6.49 -21.14 39.29
CA PRO A 68 6.74 -21.33 37.87
C PRO A 68 5.50 -21.99 37.25
N ALA A 69 4.47 -21.18 37.00
CA ALA A 69 3.38 -21.53 36.12
C ALA A 69 3.93 -21.73 34.69
N PRO A 70 3.32 -22.57 33.84
CA PRO A 70 3.43 -22.38 32.40
C PRO A 70 2.78 -21.02 32.10
N ILE A 71 3.63 -20.01 31.91
CA ILE A 71 3.24 -18.62 31.75
C ILE A 71 2.57 -18.44 30.38
N GLN A 72 1.34 -17.93 30.44
CA GLN A 72 0.62 -17.19 29.42
C GLN A 72 0.02 -17.98 28.24
N ALA A 73 -1.16 -18.54 28.50
CA ALA A 73 -2.25 -18.47 27.54
C ALA A 73 -2.65 -16.99 27.33
N GLU A 74 -1.84 -16.25 26.56
CA GLU A 74 -2.30 -15.04 25.87
C GLU A 74 -3.54 -15.43 25.08
N ARG A 75 -4.65 -14.70 25.22
CA ARG A 75 -5.87 -14.87 24.43
C ARG A 75 -5.54 -14.63 22.96
N SER A 76 -5.02 -15.66 22.30
CA SER A 76 -4.48 -15.56 20.96
C SER A 76 -5.63 -15.60 19.95
N THR A 77 -6.13 -14.41 19.60
CA THR A 77 -6.56 -14.25 18.21
C THR A 77 -5.33 -14.60 17.38
N SER A 78 -5.27 -15.81 16.82
CA SER A 78 -4.13 -16.29 16.05
C SER A 78 -3.96 -15.36 14.85
N ASN A 79 -3.04 -14.40 14.99
CA ASN A 79 -2.70 -13.46 13.93
C ASN A 79 -2.20 -14.28 12.73
N ILE A 80 -2.62 -13.89 11.54
CA ILE A 80 -2.10 -14.49 10.32
C ILE A 80 -0.58 -14.29 10.28
N ASP A 81 0.13 -15.38 10.01
CA ASP A 81 1.58 -15.38 9.94
C ASP A 81 2.05 -14.59 8.70
N PRO A 82 3.03 -13.66 8.85
CA PRO A 82 3.54 -12.87 7.73
C PRO A 82 4.08 -13.69 6.56
N LEU A 83 4.67 -14.87 6.80
CA LEU A 83 5.15 -15.73 5.70
C LEU A 83 3.96 -16.26 4.88
N THR A 84 2.92 -16.74 5.57
CA THR A 84 1.65 -17.13 4.93
C THR A 84 1.04 -16.01 4.10
N VAL A 85 1.03 -14.78 4.62
CA VAL A 85 0.57 -13.58 3.88
C VAL A 85 1.39 -13.38 2.61
N ALA A 86 2.71 -13.47 2.68
CA ALA A 86 3.59 -13.29 1.52
C ALA A 86 3.30 -14.33 0.44
N THR A 87 3.11 -15.60 0.81
CA THR A 87 2.72 -16.67 -0.11
C THR A 87 1.36 -16.43 -0.76
N LEU A 88 0.37 -15.96 0.02
CA LEU A 88 -0.96 -15.64 -0.52
C LEU A 88 -0.96 -14.44 -1.45
N LEU A 89 -0.07 -13.46 -1.24
CA LEU A 89 0.07 -12.29 -2.11
C LEU A 89 0.89 -12.58 -3.36
N SER A 90 1.92 -13.43 -3.28
CA SER A 90 2.82 -13.70 -4.40
C SER A 90 2.12 -14.42 -5.56
N HIS A 91 1.18 -15.31 -5.25
CA HIS A 91 0.44 -16.09 -6.25
C HIS A 91 -0.44 -15.23 -7.18
N PRO A 92 -1.36 -14.37 -6.70
CA PRO A 92 -2.15 -13.48 -7.55
C PRO A 92 -1.30 -12.48 -8.32
N LEU A 93 -0.23 -11.98 -7.72
CA LEU A 93 0.64 -11.01 -8.39
C LEU A 93 1.38 -11.63 -9.55
N SER A 94 1.92 -12.84 -9.36
CA SER A 94 2.62 -13.58 -10.41
C SER A 94 1.66 -14.03 -11.51
N SER A 95 0.43 -14.42 -11.18
CA SER A 95 -0.54 -14.83 -12.21
C SER A 95 -1.08 -13.66 -13.04
N TYR A 96 -1.25 -12.47 -12.44
CA TYR A 96 -1.81 -11.31 -13.13
C TYR A 96 -0.76 -10.46 -13.85
N LEU A 97 0.43 -10.27 -13.26
CA LEU A 97 1.50 -9.40 -13.79
C LEU A 97 2.74 -10.18 -14.24
N GLY A 98 2.76 -11.50 -14.12
CA GLY A 98 3.92 -12.33 -14.48
C GLY A 98 5.14 -12.06 -13.60
N THR A 99 6.32 -12.11 -14.20
CA THR A 99 7.62 -11.85 -13.54
C THR A 99 7.68 -10.48 -12.88
N THR A 100 7.01 -9.47 -13.46
CA THR A 100 6.94 -8.13 -12.88
C THR A 100 6.19 -8.13 -11.55
N GLY A 101 5.10 -8.89 -11.44
CA GLY A 101 4.33 -9.00 -10.20
C GLY A 101 5.12 -9.63 -9.05
N ALA A 102 5.90 -10.66 -9.36
CA ALA A 102 6.78 -11.33 -8.39
C ALA A 102 7.92 -10.41 -7.91
N ALA A 103 8.32 -9.43 -8.70
CA ALA A 103 9.39 -8.50 -8.38
C ALA A 103 8.93 -7.24 -7.62
N ILE A 104 7.62 -7.07 -7.37
CA ILE A 104 7.10 -5.93 -6.63
C ILE A 104 7.62 -6.01 -5.18
N PRO A 105 8.33 -5.00 -4.66
CA PRO A 105 8.76 -5.00 -3.27
C PRO A 105 7.57 -4.69 -2.36
N ILE A 106 7.16 -5.69 -1.57
CA ILE A 106 6.03 -5.60 -0.65
C ILE A 106 6.55 -5.77 0.76
N ASP A 107 6.24 -4.80 1.63
CA ASP A 107 6.60 -4.90 3.04
C ASP A 107 5.34 -5.05 3.89
N ILE A 108 5.34 -6.05 4.76
CA ILE A 108 4.28 -6.31 5.74
C ILE A 108 4.60 -5.49 7.00
N LEU A 109 3.71 -4.58 7.34
CA LEU A 109 3.90 -3.66 8.46
C LEU A 109 3.33 -4.21 9.77
N LYS A 110 2.16 -4.84 9.68
CA LYS A 110 1.44 -5.39 10.83
C LYS A 110 0.49 -6.48 10.38
N THR A 111 0.36 -7.51 11.19
CA THR A 111 -0.73 -8.49 11.11
C THR A 111 -1.57 -8.39 12.39
N SER A 112 -2.89 -8.50 12.26
CA SER A 112 -3.82 -8.49 13.39
C SER A 112 -5.04 -9.33 13.06
N GLY A 113 -5.18 -10.49 13.69
CA GLY A 113 -6.14 -11.52 13.31
C GLY A 113 -6.02 -11.85 11.83
N ARG A 114 -7.05 -11.52 11.05
CA ARG A 114 -7.13 -11.71 9.59
C ARG A 114 -6.78 -10.46 8.79
N GLU A 115 -6.45 -9.37 9.46
CA GLU A 115 -6.10 -8.09 8.84
C GLU A 115 -4.59 -7.93 8.70
N VAL A 116 -4.18 -7.34 7.59
CA VAL A 116 -2.78 -7.09 7.24
C VAL A 116 -2.65 -5.67 6.73
N TRP A 117 -1.60 -4.98 7.18
CA TRP A 117 -1.20 -3.68 6.63
C TRP A 117 0.08 -3.88 5.81
N VAL A 118 0.04 -3.49 4.55
CA VAL A 118 1.18 -3.58 3.63
C VAL A 118 1.54 -2.20 3.09
N ARG A 119 2.82 -1.99 2.79
CA ARG A 119 3.27 -0.88 1.94
C ARG A 119 3.83 -1.41 0.63
N ILE A 120 3.55 -0.68 -0.44
CA ILE A 120 3.91 -1.04 -1.82
C ILE A 120 4.28 0.23 -2.57
N PRO A 121 5.23 0.20 -3.53
CA PRO A 121 5.52 1.36 -4.33
C PRO A 121 4.28 1.86 -5.06
N ARG A 122 4.11 3.18 -5.10
CA ARG A 122 2.90 3.81 -5.61
C ARG A 122 2.61 3.45 -7.07
N GLN A 123 3.65 3.29 -7.90
CA GLN A 123 3.51 2.90 -9.29
C GLN A 123 2.88 1.51 -9.47
N ASP A 124 3.12 0.60 -8.53
CA ASP A 124 2.66 -0.78 -8.60
C ASP A 124 1.29 -0.99 -7.92
N ALA A 125 0.85 -0.03 -7.10
CA ALA A 125 -0.38 -0.11 -6.33
C ALA A 125 -1.64 -0.40 -7.16
N ARG A 126 -1.70 0.11 -8.40
CA ARG A 126 -2.85 -0.14 -9.30
C ARG A 126 -2.86 -1.58 -9.82
N GLY A 127 -1.70 -2.10 -10.21
CA GLY A 127 -1.55 -3.50 -10.64
C GLY A 127 -1.80 -4.46 -9.49
N PHE A 128 -1.26 -4.16 -8.31
CA PHE A 128 -1.47 -4.92 -7.08
C PHE A 128 -2.94 -5.03 -6.67
N ARG A 129 -3.69 -3.92 -6.72
CA ARG A 129 -5.13 -3.95 -6.41
C ARG A 129 -5.91 -4.76 -7.44
N ALA A 130 -5.54 -4.65 -8.71
CA ALA A 130 -6.20 -5.38 -9.79
C ALA A 130 -5.98 -6.90 -9.65
N SER A 131 -4.76 -7.33 -9.36
CA SER A 131 -4.44 -8.76 -9.20
C SER A 131 -5.21 -9.42 -8.07
N LEU A 132 -5.45 -8.70 -6.96
CA LEU A 132 -6.21 -9.23 -5.83
C LEU A 132 -7.72 -9.22 -6.05
N SER A 133 -8.24 -8.31 -6.88
CA SER A 133 -9.69 -8.08 -6.99
C SER A 133 -10.49 -9.27 -7.55
N GLY A 134 -9.85 -10.18 -8.29
CA GLY A 134 -10.49 -11.37 -8.87
C GLY A 134 -9.87 -12.68 -8.41
N TRP A 135 -8.94 -12.66 -7.46
CA TRP A 135 -8.25 -13.86 -7.03
C TRP A 135 -8.87 -14.45 -5.77
N VAL A 136 -9.12 -15.75 -5.80
CA VAL A 136 -9.52 -16.55 -4.65
C VAL A 136 -8.50 -17.65 -4.48
N GLY A 137 -7.78 -17.62 -3.36
CA GLY A 137 -6.83 -18.66 -3.01
C GLY A 137 -7.53 -19.90 -2.46
N SER A 138 -6.99 -21.07 -2.80
CA SER A 138 -7.31 -22.32 -2.10
C SER A 138 -6.17 -22.64 -1.14
N CYS A 139 -6.41 -22.57 0.17
CA CYS A 139 -5.54 -23.15 1.17
C CYS A 139 -6.08 -24.52 1.54
N GLY A 140 -5.84 -25.52 0.68
CA GLY A 140 -6.22 -26.91 0.91
C GLY A 140 -5.01 -27.73 1.35
N GLY A 141 -5.06 -28.23 2.59
CA GLY A 141 -4.13 -29.17 3.21
C GLY A 141 -4.72 -29.67 4.51
#